data_AF-A0A3D3H906-F1
#
_entry.id   AF-A0A3D3H906-F1
#
_cell.length_a   1.000
_cell.length_b   1.000
_cell.length_c   1.000
_cell.angle_alpha   90.00
_cell.angle_beta   90.00
_cell.angle_gamma   90.00
#
_symmetry.space_group_name_H-M   'P 1'
#
loop_
_entity.id
_entity.type
_entity.pdbx_description
1 polymer ?
#
loop_
_entity_poly.entity_id
_entity_poly.type
_entity_poly.pdbx_seq_one_letter_code
_entity_poly.pdbx_strand_id
1 'polypeptide(L)' 'MSAPENWKFETKQIHSGAAPDPTTKSRATPIYQTTSYVFDNADHAQNLFALAEFGNIYTRI' A
#
# COMPACT_ATOMS: atom_id res chain seq x y z
N MET A 1 -11.14 18.14 9.76
CA MET A 1 -9.74 17.85 10.14
C MET A 1 -8.85 18.72 9.28
N SER A 2 -7.76 19.26 9.81
CA SER A 2 -6.78 19.98 8.98
C SER A 2 -6.25 19.04 7.89
N ALA A 3 -5.87 19.60 6.74
CA ALA A 3 -5.28 18.82 5.67
C ALA A 3 -3.91 18.23 6.13
N PRO A 4 -3.52 17.03 5.66
CA PRO A 4 -2.35 16.30 6.19
C PRO A 4 -1.03 17.06 6.19
N GLU A 5 -0.83 17.93 5.20
CA GLU A 5 0.34 18.80 5.08
C GLU A 5 0.46 19.76 6.27
N ASN A 6 -0.68 20.20 6.82
CA ASN A 6 -0.81 21.15 7.92
C ASN A 6 -0.86 20.48 9.30
N TRP A 7 -0.70 19.15 9.38
CA TRP A 7 -0.63 18.45 10.66
C TRP A 7 0.65 18.80 11.43
N LYS A 8 0.52 18.88 12.76
CA LYS A 8 1.66 18.93 13.67
C LYS A 8 2.43 17.61 13.62
N PHE A 9 3.68 17.64 14.06
CA PHE A 9 4.58 16.50 14.02
C PHE A 9 4.00 15.26 14.73
N GLU A 10 3.40 15.46 15.91
CA GLU A 10 2.83 14.39 16.72
C GLU A 10 1.67 13.69 16.00
N THR A 11 0.87 14.44 15.25
CA THR A 11 -0.22 13.88 14.44
C THR A 11 0.32 13.11 13.23
N LYS A 12 1.36 13.63 12.58
CA LYS A 12 2.02 12.96 11.45
C LYS A 12 2.63 11.62 11.87
N GLN A 13 3.25 11.54 13.04
CA GLN A 13 3.80 10.28 13.58
C GLN A 13 2.77 9.15 13.68
N ILE A 14 1.49 9.48 13.93
CA ILE A 14 0.42 8.48 14.10
C ILE A 14 -0.30 8.16 12.79
N HIS A 15 -0.37 9.10 11.84
CA HIS A 15 -1.28 8.99 10.69
C HIS A 15 -0.62 9.03 9.32
N SER A 16 0.59 9.55 9.18
CA SER A 16 1.25 9.64 7.86
C SER A 16 1.64 8.25 7.35
N GLY A 17 1.37 7.99 6.06
CA GLY A 17 1.68 6.71 5.41
C GLY A 17 0.70 5.58 5.70
N ALA A 18 -0.29 5.79 6.57
CA ALA A 18 -1.30 4.79 6.91
C ALA A 18 -2.72 5.29 6.60
N ALA A 19 -3.56 4.41 6.08
CA ALA A 19 -4.98 4.63 5.86
C ALA A 19 -5.77 3.38 6.26
N PRO A 20 -7.07 3.48 6.59
CA PRO A 20 -7.89 2.30 6.82
C PRO A 20 -7.85 1.37 5.61
N ASP A 21 -7.76 0.07 5.84
CA ASP A 21 -7.74 -0.94 4.78
C ASP A 21 -8.98 -0.78 3.88
N PRO A 22 -8.82 -0.61 2.55
CA PRO A 22 -9.94 -0.32 1.67
C PRO A 22 -10.94 -1.49 1.59
N THR A 23 -10.49 -2.73 1.82
CA THR A 23 -11.29 -3.95 1.67
C THR A 23 -12.14 -4.24 2.90
N THR A 24 -11.56 -4.17 4.10
CA THR A 24 -12.16 -4.60 5.37
C THR A 24 -12.49 -3.44 6.32
N LYS A 25 -11.99 -2.23 6.01
CA LYS A 25 -12.08 -1.03 6.86
C LYS A 25 -11.36 -1.14 8.21
N SER A 26 -10.45 -2.11 8.37
CA SER A 26 -9.55 -2.15 9.53
C SER A 26 -8.78 -0.85 9.66
N ARG A 27 -8.75 -0.26 10.87
CA ARG A 27 -7.98 0.96 11.13
C ARG A 27 -6.49 0.67 11.32
N ALA A 28 -6.16 -0.47 11.92
CA ALA A 28 -4.79 -0.94 12.04
C ALA A 28 -4.33 -1.51 10.70
N THR A 29 -3.10 -1.19 10.28
CA THR A 29 -2.49 -1.72 9.06
C THR A 29 -2.38 -3.24 9.16
N PRO A 30 -2.96 -4.01 8.22
CA PRO A 30 -2.82 -5.46 8.22
C PRO A 30 -1.36 -5.92 8.07
N ILE A 31 -1.05 -7.09 8.63
CA ILE A 31 0.23 -7.77 8.41
C ILE A 31 0.09 -8.68 7.19
N TYR A 32 0.62 -8.24 6.04
CA TYR A 32 0.68 -9.04 4.82
C TYR A 32 1.84 -10.04 4.86
N GLN A 33 1.71 -11.09 5.68
CA GLN A 33 2.73 -12.13 5.87
C GLN A 33 2.78 -13.11 4.67
N THR A 34 3.25 -12.63 3.53
CA THR A 34 3.40 -13.41 2.29
C THR A 34 4.78 -13.19 1.67
N THR A 35 5.18 -14.07 0.75
CA THR A 35 6.41 -13.94 -0.04
C THR A 35 6.14 -13.40 -1.46
N SER A 36 4.95 -13.63 -2.00
CA SER A 36 4.56 -13.27 -3.37
C SER A 36 3.09 -12.84 -3.46
N TYR A 37 2.74 -12.21 -4.59
CA TYR A 37 1.41 -11.71 -4.93
C TYR A 37 0.89 -12.33 -6.23
N VAL A 38 -0.43 -12.49 -6.35
CA VAL A 38 -1.08 -13.07 -7.54
C VAL A 38 -1.28 -11.97 -8.59
N PHE A 39 -1.05 -12.31 -9.86
CA PHE A 39 -1.37 -11.44 -10.98
C PHE A 39 -2.76 -11.74 -11.54
N ASP A 40 -3.50 -10.70 -11.91
CA ASP A 40 -4.78 -10.84 -12.59
C ASP A 40 -4.68 -11.61 -13.92
N ASN A 41 -3.61 -11.40 -14.69
CA ASN A 41 -3.29 -12.11 -15.93
C ASN A 41 -1.81 -11.91 -16.34
N ALA A 42 -1.41 -12.48 -17.49
CA ALA A 42 -0.04 -12.39 -17.99
C ALA A 42 0.38 -10.96 -18.40
N ASP A 43 -0.53 -10.18 -18.97
CA ASP A 43 -0.25 -8.79 -19.37
C ASP A 43 -0.03 -7.90 -18.14
N HIS A 44 -0.83 -8.08 -17.08
CA HIS A 44 -0.63 -7.41 -15.78
C HIS A 44 0.77 -7.73 -15.19
N ALA A 45 1.19 -9.00 -15.23
CA ALA A 45 2.52 -9.39 -14.79
C ALA A 45 3.61 -8.66 -15.61
N GLN A 46 3.49 -8.64 -16.94
CA GLN A 46 4.42 -7.93 -17.83
C GLN A 46 4.54 -6.45 -17.46
N ASN A 47 3.41 -5.76 -17.22
CA ASN A 47 3.40 -4.34 -16.88
C ASN A 47 4.08 -4.05 -15.54
N LEU A 48 3.83 -4.87 -14.52
CA LEU A 48 4.49 -4.71 -13.21
C LEU A 48 6.01 -4.88 -13.33
N PHE A 49 6.49 -5.89 -14.06
CA PHE A 49 7.93 -6.10 -14.27
C PHE A 49 8.58 -5.01 -15.14
N ALA A 50 7.82 -4.39 -16.04
CA ALA A 50 8.28 -3.26 -16.86
C ALA A 50 8.21 -1.90 -16.13
N LEU A 51 7.73 -1.87 -14.88
CA LEU A 51 7.43 -0.65 -14.11
C LEU A 51 6.44 0.29 -14.84
N ALA A 52 5.63 -0.27 -15.73
CA ALA A 52 4.59 0.45 -16.46
C ALA A 52 3.29 0.57 -15.64
N GLU A 53 3.17 -0.23 -14.57
CA GLU A 53 2.01 -0.27 -13.67
C GLU A 53 2.47 -0.40 -12.22
N PHE A 54 1.71 0.19 -11.29
CA PHE A 54 1.99 0.09 -9.86
C PHE A 54 1.36 -1.16 -9.27
N GLY A 55 2.14 -1.93 -8.51
CA GLY A 55 1.66 -3.10 -7.80
C GLY A 55 2.79 -3.87 -7.14
N ASN A 56 2.44 -4.88 -6.36
CA ASN A 56 3.41 -5.73 -5.69
C ASN A 56 3.74 -6.95 -6.56
N ILE A 57 5.01 -7.38 -6.54
CA ILE A 57 5.48 -8.58 -7.25
C ILE A 57 5.92 -9.63 -6.24
N TYR A 58 6.95 -9.30 -5.45
CA TYR A 58 7.50 -10.13 -4.38
C TYR A 58 7.82 -9.23 -3.19
N THR A 59 7.69 -9.72 -1.95
CA THR A 59 7.94 -8.91 -0.75
C THR A 59 9.34 -8.31 -0.66
N ARG A 60 10.32 -8.84 -1.42
CA ARG A 60 11.68 -8.30 -1.50
C ARG A 60 11.79 -6.99 -2.32
N ILE A 61 10.78 -6.63 -3.12
CA ILE A 61 10.80 -5.49 -4.06
C ILE A 61 9.48 -4.73 -3.93
#